data_AF-A0AAE3A9B7-F1
#
_entry.id   AF-A0AAE3A9B7-F1
#
_cell.length_a   1.000
_cell.length_b   1.000
_cell.length_c   1.000
_cell.angle_alpha   90.00
_cell.angle_beta   90.00
_cell.angle_gamma   90.00
#
_symmetry.space_group_name_H-M   'P 1'
#
loop_
_entity.id
_entity.type
_entity.pdbx_description
1 polymer ?
#
loop_
_entity_poly.entity_id
_entity_poly.type
_entity_poly.pdbx_seq_one_letter_code
_entity_poly.pdbx_strand_id
1 'polypeptide(L)'
;MKQSSKKHELGTAALYCRLSRDDNMDSESNSIQNQKRILESYAKQNGFTNLQWYTDDGYSGANFQRPGFQAMLADIEAGKVGTVIVKDMSRLGRNYLQVGMYTDMIFPQRGVRFIAINDGVDSAQGDNDFAPLRNIFNEWMVRDTSKKIKAVFRSKGMSGKPITSQPVYGYLKGEDGRFIVDEEAAPVVKQIFSLCLAGNGPTKIARVLTEQQIPTPGTLEYRRTGSTRRYYPDYPYKWATNTIVHILERKEYLGHTVNFKTEKVSYKVKSSVENPEEKQVIFENTHEPIIDLATWERVQELRKQRKRPNRYDEVGLFSGLLFCADCGSVLYQQRYENKTRKQDCYICGNYKKRTHDCTAHFIRTDLLTAGVTANLRKVTSYAAKHEKQFMKLLIEQNEDGGKRRNAAKRKELDAAEKRIAELSAIFKRLYEDSVTGRISDERFAELSADYEAEQKQVKCRAAELQAELAKAQEATVNAEKFMKVVRKYTSFEELTHTLLREFIEKIVVHECSYDENGTRRQDIDIYYSFVGKVELPDE
;
A
#
# COMPACT_ATOMS: atom_id res chain seq x y z
N MET A 1 -9.24 58.85 24.42
CA MET A 1 -10.55 58.44 24.98
C MET A 1 -10.30 57.53 26.17
N LYS A 2 -10.92 57.83 27.31
CA LYS A 2 -10.66 57.26 28.63
C LYS A 2 -10.86 55.74 28.64
N GLN A 3 -9.80 54.95 28.90
CA GLN A 3 -9.97 53.59 29.40
C GLN A 3 -10.53 53.71 30.81
N SER A 4 -11.84 53.49 30.92
CA SER A 4 -12.55 53.46 32.19
C SER A 4 -12.12 52.21 32.94
N SER A 5 -11.39 52.41 34.03
CA SER A 5 -11.11 51.44 35.08
C SER A 5 -12.42 50.99 35.73
N LYS A 6 -13.15 50.10 35.05
CA LYS A 6 -14.24 49.34 35.68
C LYS A 6 -13.58 48.37 36.66
N LYS A 7 -13.64 48.70 37.96
CA LYS A 7 -13.53 47.71 39.05
C LYS A 7 -14.41 46.52 38.67
N HIS A 8 -13.81 45.37 38.41
CA HIS A 8 -14.53 44.11 38.29
C HIS A 8 -15.23 43.89 39.63
N GLU A 9 -16.56 44.04 39.66
CA GLU A 9 -17.35 43.44 40.74
C GLU A 9 -16.99 41.95 40.77
N LEU A 10 -16.72 41.41 41.96
CA LEU A 10 -16.37 40.02 42.19
C LEU A 10 -17.57 39.13 41.80
N GLY A 11 -17.74 38.91 40.50
CA GLY A 11 -18.72 38.00 39.93
C GLY A 11 -18.39 36.56 40.29
N THR A 12 -19.35 35.66 40.05
CA THR A 12 -19.19 34.23 40.33
C THR A 12 -17.93 33.66 39.67
N ALA A 13 -17.07 33.01 40.46
CA ALA A 13 -15.88 32.32 40.02
C ALA A 13 -16.19 30.84 39.75
N ALA A 14 -16.02 30.42 38.51
CA ALA A 14 -16.10 29.03 38.09
C ALA A 14 -14.78 28.31 38.35
N LEU A 15 -14.80 27.29 39.21
CA LEU A 15 -13.68 26.42 39.51
C LEU A 15 -13.82 25.13 38.69
N TYR A 16 -12.94 24.95 37.70
CA TYR A 16 -13.00 23.79 36.81
C TYR A 16 -11.91 22.75 37.13
N CYS A 17 -12.34 21.53 37.45
CA CYS A 17 -11.47 20.39 37.73
C CYS A 17 -11.68 19.28 36.69
N ARG A 18 -10.60 18.61 36.31
CA ARG A 18 -10.68 17.48 35.38
C ARG A 18 -9.67 16.39 35.71
N LEU A 19 -10.11 15.13 35.60
CA LEU A 19 -9.25 13.95 35.66
C LEU A 19 -9.39 13.17 34.35
N SER A 20 -8.27 12.87 33.69
CA SER A 20 -8.31 12.00 32.51
C SER A 20 -8.10 10.55 32.91
N ARG A 21 -8.74 9.64 32.19
CA ARG A 21 -8.60 8.19 32.36
C ARG A 21 -7.19 7.66 32.06
N ASP A 22 -6.37 8.45 31.35
CA ASP A 22 -4.98 8.12 30.99
C ASP A 22 -3.95 8.67 31.99
N ASP A 23 -4.34 9.59 32.89
CA ASP A 23 -3.44 10.11 33.92
C ASP A 23 -3.49 9.10 35.09
N ASN A 24 -2.47 8.22 35.18
CA ASN A 24 -2.36 7.15 36.18
C ASN A 24 -2.82 7.61 37.58
N MET A 25 -3.58 6.74 38.25
CA MET A 25 -4.11 6.88 39.62
C MET A 25 -3.02 7.00 40.71
N ASP A 26 -1.73 6.96 40.35
CA ASP A 26 -0.59 6.81 41.27
C ASP A 26 0.04 8.12 41.76
N SER A 27 -0.58 9.28 41.50
CA SER A 27 -0.12 10.55 42.09
C SER A 27 -1.25 11.23 42.84
N GLU A 28 -1.16 11.28 44.18
CA GLU A 28 -2.06 12.06 45.05
C GLU A 28 -2.24 13.51 44.56
N SER A 29 -1.24 14.05 43.83
CA SER A 29 -1.24 15.37 43.18
C SER A 29 -2.34 15.56 42.12
N ASN A 30 -2.74 14.50 41.42
CA ASN A 30 -3.69 14.57 40.31
C ASN A 30 -5.14 14.31 40.71
N SER A 31 -5.38 13.86 41.95
CA SER A 31 -6.73 13.62 42.46
C SER A 31 -7.61 14.88 42.33
N ILE A 32 -8.88 14.69 41.95
CA ILE A 32 -9.86 15.78 41.87
C ILE A 32 -9.95 16.52 43.22
N GLN A 33 -9.83 15.81 44.33
CA GLN A 33 -9.83 16.38 45.67
C GLN A 33 -8.67 17.37 45.90
N ASN A 34 -7.46 17.03 45.44
CA ASN A 34 -6.33 17.95 45.56
C ASN A 34 -6.47 19.15 44.61
N GLN A 35 -6.99 18.96 43.40
CA GLN A 35 -7.31 20.06 42.49
C GLN A 35 -8.33 21.03 43.12
N LYS A 36 -9.37 20.50 43.76
CA LYS A 36 -10.36 21.31 44.50
C LYS A 36 -9.70 22.08 45.64
N ARG A 37 -8.83 21.45 46.44
CA ARG A 37 -8.15 22.12 47.55
C ARG A 37 -7.26 23.29 47.10
N ILE A 38 -6.52 23.12 46.00
CA ILE A 38 -5.67 24.16 45.42
C ILE A 38 -6.52 25.34 44.92
N LEU A 39 -7.58 25.04 44.16
CA LEU A 39 -8.49 26.05 43.62
C LEU A 39 -9.23 26.81 44.73
N GLU A 40 -9.71 26.11 45.75
CA GLU A 40 -10.41 26.71 46.89
C GLU A 40 -9.49 27.61 47.72
N SER A 41 -8.25 27.15 47.96
CA SER A 41 -7.25 27.94 48.70
C SER A 41 -6.91 29.23 47.95
N TYR A 42 -6.69 29.13 46.63
CA TYR A 42 -6.42 30.28 45.77
C TYR A 42 -7.61 31.24 45.70
N ALA A 43 -8.84 30.71 45.59
CA ALA A 43 -10.05 31.51 45.52
C ALA A 43 -10.28 32.31 46.81
N LYS A 44 -10.10 31.68 47.97
CA LYS A 44 -10.21 32.33 49.30
C LYS A 44 -9.14 33.40 49.51
N GLN A 45 -7.88 33.12 49.13
CA GLN A 45 -6.77 34.07 49.26
C GLN A 45 -6.94 35.32 48.40
N ASN A 46 -7.57 35.19 47.23
CA ASN A 46 -7.80 36.30 46.30
C ASN A 46 -9.19 36.95 46.45
N GLY A 47 -9.94 36.60 47.49
CA GLY A 47 -11.21 37.28 47.84
C GLY A 47 -12.41 36.92 46.96
N PHE A 48 -12.38 35.80 46.22
CA PHE A 48 -13.53 35.33 45.45
C PHE A 48 -14.58 34.71 46.39
N THR A 49 -15.78 35.32 46.44
CA THR A 49 -16.82 34.97 47.41
C THR A 49 -17.87 33.99 46.88
N ASN A 50 -18.18 34.03 45.58
CA ASN A 50 -19.17 33.16 44.94
C ASN A 50 -18.47 32.09 44.09
N LEU A 51 -18.34 30.86 44.60
CA LEU A 51 -17.64 29.76 43.93
C LEU A 51 -18.63 28.75 43.34
N GLN A 52 -18.49 28.44 42.05
CA GLN A 52 -19.25 27.38 41.36
C GLN A 52 -18.31 26.29 40.86
N TRP A 53 -18.64 25.03 41.09
CA TRP A 53 -17.77 23.90 40.76
C TRP A 53 -18.23 23.19 39.49
N TYR A 54 -17.27 22.99 38.57
CA TYR A 54 -17.48 22.21 37.36
C TYR A 54 -16.45 21.08 37.33
N THR A 55 -16.91 19.84 37.28
CA THR A 55 -16.03 18.67 37.40
C THR A 55 -16.30 17.69 36.27
N ASP A 56 -15.24 17.30 35.57
CA ASP A 56 -15.27 16.25 34.55
C ASP A 56 -14.33 15.10 34.96
N ASP A 57 -14.90 13.97 35.39
CA ASP A 57 -14.16 12.76 35.76
C ASP A 57 -14.14 11.73 34.62
N GLY A 58 -12.97 11.19 34.31
CA GLY A 58 -12.77 10.21 33.24
C GLY A 58 -12.77 10.78 31.81
N TYR A 59 -12.80 12.11 31.64
CA TYR A 59 -12.86 12.74 30.31
C TYR A 59 -11.46 13.13 29.78
N SER A 60 -11.22 12.77 28.51
CA SER A 60 -9.97 13.10 27.81
C SER A 60 -9.85 14.60 27.52
N GLY A 61 -8.64 15.13 27.72
CA GLY A 61 -8.26 16.51 27.40
C GLY A 61 -8.37 16.87 25.91
N ALA A 62 -8.51 15.89 25.01
CA ALA A 62 -8.59 16.10 23.56
C ALA A 62 -10.01 16.42 23.04
N ASN A 63 -11.06 16.08 23.79
CA ASN A 63 -12.46 16.29 23.40
C ASN A 63 -13.09 17.42 24.24
N PHE A 64 -13.73 18.43 23.63
CA PHE A 64 -14.38 19.55 24.32
C PHE A 64 -15.90 19.36 24.52
N GLN A 65 -16.46 18.24 24.04
CA GLN A 65 -17.84 17.85 24.30
C GLN A 65 -17.96 17.17 25.67
N ARG A 66 -17.68 17.92 26.75
CA ARG A 66 -17.70 17.41 28.13
C ARG A 66 -18.83 18.05 28.94
N PRO A 67 -19.57 17.29 29.77
CA PRO A 67 -20.73 17.82 30.50
C PRO A 67 -20.41 19.01 31.41
N GLY A 68 -19.35 18.92 32.22
CA GLY A 68 -18.95 19.99 33.15
C GLY A 68 -18.40 21.21 32.43
N PHE A 69 -17.61 21.01 31.38
CA PHE A 69 -17.11 22.11 30.54
C PHE A 69 -18.24 22.84 29.77
N GLN A 70 -19.21 22.09 29.23
CA GLN A 70 -20.36 22.65 28.51
C GLN A 70 -21.31 23.41 29.45
N ALA A 71 -21.53 22.90 30.67
CA ALA A 71 -22.30 23.61 31.70
C ALA A 71 -21.63 24.94 32.07
N MET A 72 -20.30 24.94 32.24
CA MET A 72 -19.52 26.15 32.49
C MET A 72 -19.64 27.16 31.34
N LEU A 73 -19.55 26.70 30.09
CA LEU A 73 -19.72 27.58 28.92
C LEU A 73 -21.14 28.16 28.84
N ALA A 74 -22.18 27.38 29.13
CA ALA A 74 -23.56 27.86 29.15
C ALA A 74 -23.78 28.94 30.22
N ASP A 75 -23.19 28.79 31.41
CA ASP A 75 -23.28 29.79 32.47
C ASP A 75 -22.41 31.05 32.20
N ILE A 76 -21.34 30.91 31.41
CA ILE A 76 -20.57 32.04 30.85
C ILE A 76 -21.40 32.78 29.79
N GLU A 77 -22.08 32.07 28.89
CA GLU A 77 -22.96 32.67 27.88
C GLU A 77 -24.16 33.38 28.50
N ALA A 78 -24.68 32.84 29.60
CA ALA A 78 -25.75 33.45 30.40
C ALA A 78 -25.27 34.63 31.27
N GLY A 79 -23.97 34.96 31.26
CA GLY A 79 -23.39 36.08 32.02
C GLY A 79 -23.34 35.89 33.53
N LYS A 80 -23.50 34.65 34.03
CA LYS A 80 -23.50 34.34 35.47
C LYS A 80 -22.09 34.20 36.05
N VAL A 81 -21.11 33.85 35.21
CA VAL A 81 -19.72 33.60 35.57
C VAL A 81 -18.84 34.76 35.10
N GLY A 82 -18.13 35.39 36.02
CA GLY A 82 -17.21 36.50 35.73
C GLY A 82 -15.73 36.10 35.74
N THR A 83 -15.39 34.92 36.30
CA THR A 83 -14.01 34.44 36.36
C THR A 83 -13.96 32.92 36.25
N VAL A 84 -13.02 32.38 35.48
CA VAL A 84 -12.76 30.94 35.36
C VAL A 84 -11.37 30.65 35.91
N ILE A 85 -11.29 29.73 36.88
CA ILE A 85 -10.03 29.35 37.55
C ILE A 85 -9.78 27.85 37.33
N VAL A 86 -8.59 27.54 36.83
CA VAL A 86 -8.10 26.17 36.63
C VAL A 86 -6.73 25.99 37.30
N LYS A 87 -6.40 24.74 37.66
CA LYS A 87 -5.09 24.40 38.23
C LYS A 87 -3.97 24.67 37.21
N ASP A 88 -4.16 24.22 35.98
CA ASP A 88 -3.21 24.27 34.88
C ASP A 88 -3.96 24.28 33.54
N MET A 89 -3.39 24.86 32.48
CA MET A 89 -3.99 24.98 31.14
C MET A 89 -4.40 23.62 30.57
N SER A 90 -3.68 22.55 30.95
CA SER A 90 -4.00 21.18 30.54
C SER A 90 -5.39 20.73 31.00
N ARG A 91 -5.96 21.35 32.05
CA ARG A 91 -7.31 21.06 32.54
C ARG A 91 -8.35 21.49 31.54
N LEU A 92 -8.22 22.69 30.96
CA LEU A 92 -9.12 23.19 29.92
C LEU A 92 -9.11 22.27 28.70
N GLY A 93 -7.93 21.95 28.17
CA GLY A 93 -7.78 21.01 27.07
C GLY A 93 -6.34 20.79 26.62
N ARG A 94 -6.13 19.74 25.82
CA ARG A 94 -4.85 19.40 25.19
C ARG A 94 -4.75 19.93 23.75
N ASN A 95 -5.86 20.39 23.15
CA ASN A 95 -5.88 20.96 21.80
C ASN A 95 -5.64 22.47 21.85
N TYR A 96 -4.42 22.89 21.50
CA TYR A 96 -3.95 24.26 21.58
C TYR A 96 -4.84 25.27 20.84
N LEU A 97 -5.32 24.93 19.63
CA LEU A 97 -6.14 25.85 18.82
C LEU A 97 -7.47 26.19 19.49
N GLN A 98 -8.11 25.17 20.07
CA GLN A 98 -9.39 25.35 20.75
C GLN A 98 -9.21 26.01 22.11
N VAL A 99 -8.17 25.66 22.87
CA VAL A 99 -7.84 26.32 24.14
C VAL A 99 -7.58 27.82 23.93
N GLY A 100 -6.73 28.18 22.95
CA GLY A 100 -6.45 29.56 22.60
C GLY A 100 -7.69 30.33 22.12
N MET A 101 -8.56 29.70 21.33
CA MET A 101 -9.83 30.31 20.92
C MET A 101 -10.71 30.69 22.13
N TYR A 102 -10.77 29.83 23.16
CA TYR A 102 -11.55 30.13 24.37
C TYR A 102 -10.88 31.19 25.23
N THR A 103 -9.58 31.09 25.49
CA THR A 103 -8.86 32.00 26.39
C THR A 103 -8.62 33.38 25.79
N ASP A 104 -8.39 33.47 24.48
CA ASP A 104 -7.90 34.70 23.84
C ASP A 104 -9.02 35.44 23.09
N MET A 105 -10.09 34.73 22.69
CA MET A 105 -11.23 35.36 21.99
C MET A 105 -12.53 35.30 22.81
N ILE A 106 -12.99 34.11 23.20
CA ILE A 106 -14.35 33.93 23.74
C ILE A 106 -14.48 34.49 25.16
N PHE A 107 -13.56 34.17 26.08
CA PHE A 107 -13.62 34.67 27.45
C PHE A 107 -13.44 36.20 27.53
N PRO A 108 -12.47 36.82 26.81
CA PRO A 108 -12.36 38.28 26.77
C PRO A 108 -13.56 38.98 26.15
N GLN A 109 -14.13 38.46 25.05
CA GLN A 109 -15.35 39.01 24.42
C GLN A 109 -16.56 39.01 25.38
N ARG A 110 -16.63 38.04 26.29
CA ARG A 110 -17.68 37.91 27.30
C ARG A 110 -17.33 38.59 28.63
N GLY A 111 -16.19 39.27 28.72
CA GLY A 111 -15.73 39.95 29.93
C GLY A 111 -15.34 39.01 31.08
N VAL A 112 -15.01 37.75 30.77
CA VAL A 112 -14.64 36.72 31.74
C VAL A 112 -13.13 36.69 31.93
N ARG A 113 -12.68 36.79 33.18
CA ARG A 113 -11.26 36.66 33.54
C ARG A 113 -10.87 35.18 33.62
N PHE A 114 -9.77 34.79 32.98
CA PHE A 114 -9.25 33.43 33.03
C PHE A 114 -7.96 33.36 33.84
N ILE A 115 -7.89 32.42 34.78
CA ILE A 115 -6.75 32.22 35.68
C ILE A 115 -6.31 30.74 35.64
N ALA A 116 -5.04 30.49 35.32
CA ALA A 116 -4.39 29.19 35.49
C ALA A 116 -3.25 29.30 36.52
N ILE A 117 -3.44 28.65 37.68
CA ILE A 117 -2.59 28.86 38.87
C ILE A 117 -1.13 28.44 38.63
N ASN A 118 -0.90 27.21 38.18
CA ASN A 118 0.44 26.66 38.04
C ASN A 118 1.19 27.21 36.83
N ASP A 119 0.46 27.64 35.80
CA ASP A 119 1.04 28.23 34.60
C ASP A 119 1.29 29.73 34.74
N GLY A 120 0.86 30.34 35.85
CA GLY A 120 1.00 31.77 36.13
C GLY A 120 0.21 32.64 35.15
N VAL A 121 -0.87 32.12 34.57
CA VAL A 121 -1.67 32.81 33.56
C VAL A 121 -2.80 33.55 34.24
N ASP A 122 -2.89 34.86 34.00
CA ASP A 122 -4.00 35.69 34.43
C ASP A 122 -4.34 36.67 33.31
N SER A 123 -5.52 36.49 32.71
CA SER A 123 -5.97 37.30 31.58
C SER A 123 -6.16 38.78 31.94
N ALA A 124 -6.14 39.16 33.23
CA ALA A 124 -6.21 40.54 33.68
C ALA A 124 -4.84 41.24 33.76
N GLN A 125 -3.72 40.50 33.71
CA GLN A 125 -2.36 41.06 33.87
C GLN A 125 -1.64 41.40 32.55
N GLY A 126 -2.29 41.24 31.39
CA GLY A 126 -1.73 41.57 30.08
C GLY A 126 -1.17 40.38 29.30
N ASP A 127 -1.05 40.53 27.98
CA ASP A 127 -0.84 39.47 26.98
C ASP A 127 0.25 38.45 27.36
N ASN A 128 -0.14 37.18 27.26
CA ASN A 128 0.71 36.05 27.57
C ASN A 128 1.62 35.70 26.38
N ASP A 129 2.40 36.69 25.91
CA ASP A 129 3.24 36.63 24.69
C ASP A 129 4.25 35.47 24.68
N PHE A 130 4.55 34.90 25.85
CA PHE A 130 5.47 33.77 26.01
C PHE A 130 4.81 32.39 25.85
N ALA A 131 3.48 32.29 25.92
CA ALA A 131 2.80 31.00 25.76
C ALA A 131 3.00 30.40 24.35
N PRO A 132 2.90 31.16 23.24
CA PRO A 132 3.25 30.67 21.91
C PRO A 132 4.71 30.22 21.82
N LEU A 133 5.66 30.97 22.42
CA LEU A 133 7.09 30.63 22.41
C LEU A 133 7.37 29.32 23.16
N ARG A 134 6.84 29.16 24.38
CA ARG A 134 6.98 27.92 25.17
C ARG A 134 6.43 26.71 24.41
N ASN A 135 5.35 26.89 23.66
CA ASN A 135 4.77 25.83 22.84
C ASN A 135 5.64 25.46 21.63
N ILE A 136 6.25 26.44 20.96
CA ILE A 136 7.22 26.16 19.90
C ILE A 136 8.42 25.38 20.45
N PHE A 137 8.91 25.73 21.65
CA PHE A 137 9.98 24.99 22.31
C PHE A 137 9.59 23.55 22.64
N ASN A 138 8.39 23.33 23.19
CA ASN A 138 7.87 21.98 23.47
C ASN A 138 7.73 21.16 22.19
N GLU A 139 7.19 21.75 21.13
CA GLU A 139 7.04 21.12 19.81
C GLU A 139 8.42 20.75 19.22
N TRP A 140 9.39 21.65 19.36
CA TRP A 140 10.76 21.42 18.93
C TRP A 140 11.41 20.28 19.70
N MET A 141 11.22 20.20 21.03
CA MET A 141 11.70 19.10 21.87
C MET A 141 11.08 17.75 21.49
N VAL A 142 9.77 17.71 21.21
CA VAL A 142 9.07 16.50 20.74
C VAL A 142 9.61 16.07 19.38
N ARG A 143 9.82 17.01 18.46
CA ARG A 143 10.38 16.74 17.13
C ARG A 143 11.82 16.25 17.22
N ASP A 144 12.65 16.87 18.06
CA ASP A 144 14.05 16.50 18.26
C ASP A 144 14.18 15.11 18.90
N THR A 145 13.40 14.84 19.95
CA THR A 145 13.29 13.50 20.56
C THR A 145 12.88 12.45 19.54
N SER A 146 11.88 12.76 18.71
CA SER A 146 11.43 11.87 17.64
C SER A 146 12.53 11.62 16.59
N LYS A 147 13.33 12.64 16.24
CA LYS A 147 14.48 12.47 15.32
C LYS A 147 15.56 11.59 15.94
N LYS A 148 15.92 11.81 17.21
CA LYS A 148 16.90 11.00 17.94
C LYS A 148 16.47 9.54 18.03
N ILE A 149 15.22 9.28 18.40
CA ILE A 149 14.67 7.92 18.45
C ILE A 149 14.74 7.26 17.06
N LYS A 150 14.32 7.97 16.00
CA LYS A 150 14.45 7.46 14.62
C LYS A 150 15.89 7.15 14.24
N ALA A 151 16.85 7.99 14.62
CA ALA A 151 18.27 7.76 14.37
C ALA A 151 18.80 6.51 15.11
N VAL A 152 18.41 6.31 16.36
CA VAL A 152 18.75 5.11 17.14
C VAL A 152 18.17 3.85 16.50
N PHE A 153 16.88 3.86 16.13
CA PHE A 153 16.26 2.73 15.45
C PHE A 153 16.86 2.48 14.06
N ARG A 154 17.24 3.54 13.34
CA ARG A 154 17.95 3.41 12.07
C ARG A 154 19.31 2.77 12.26
N SER A 155 20.12 3.25 13.20
CA SER A 155 21.43 2.66 13.52
C SER A 155 21.30 1.18 13.94
N LYS A 156 20.37 0.87 14.85
CA LYS A 156 20.07 -0.51 15.26
C LYS A 156 19.63 -1.37 14.07
N GLY A 157 18.72 -0.86 13.24
CA GLY A 157 18.25 -1.54 12.04
C GLY A 157 19.34 -1.81 11.01
N MET A 158 20.25 -0.86 10.82
CA MET A 158 21.39 -0.99 9.91
C MET A 158 22.47 -1.95 10.42
N SER A 159 22.51 -2.22 11.74
CA SER A 159 23.42 -3.20 12.34
C SER A 159 22.99 -4.66 12.16
N GLY A 160 21.90 -4.92 11.43
CA GLY A 160 21.35 -6.26 11.21
C GLY A 160 20.54 -6.83 12.39
N LYS A 161 20.41 -6.07 13.50
CA LYS A 161 19.54 -6.48 14.62
C LYS A 161 18.07 -6.24 14.27
N PRO A 162 17.15 -7.17 14.62
CA PRO A 162 15.72 -6.97 14.40
C PRO A 162 15.21 -5.73 15.14
N ILE A 163 14.48 -4.86 14.44
CA ILE A 163 13.80 -3.70 15.04
C ILE A 163 12.49 -4.10 15.72
N THR A 164 11.88 -5.20 15.28
CA THR A 164 10.58 -5.66 15.80
C THR A 164 10.64 -5.96 17.29
N SER A 165 9.58 -5.57 18.02
CA SER A 165 9.45 -5.91 19.42
C SER A 165 9.21 -7.41 19.60
N GLN A 166 8.38 -7.99 18.72
CA GLN A 166 7.96 -9.39 18.75
C GLN A 166 8.48 -10.13 17.51
N PRO A 167 9.10 -11.33 17.68
CA PRO A 167 9.56 -12.15 16.57
C PRO A 167 8.39 -12.64 15.71
N VAL A 168 8.71 -13.13 14.51
CA VAL A 168 7.72 -13.78 13.64
C VAL A 168 7.35 -15.15 14.20
N TYR A 169 6.15 -15.64 13.90
CA TYR A 169 5.69 -16.95 14.38
C TYR A 169 6.67 -18.06 13.96
N GLY A 170 6.96 -19.02 14.84
CA GLY A 170 8.02 -20.01 14.61
C GLY A 170 9.39 -19.62 15.18
N TYR A 171 9.54 -18.38 15.66
CA TYR A 171 10.75 -17.91 16.34
C TYR A 171 10.46 -17.27 17.69
N LEU A 172 11.42 -17.41 18.60
CA LEU A 172 11.53 -16.72 19.89
C LEU A 172 12.60 -15.64 19.81
N LYS A 173 12.53 -14.67 20.72
CA LYS A 173 13.52 -13.61 20.83
C LYS A 173 14.58 -14.04 21.85
N GLY A 174 15.81 -14.21 21.40
CA GLY A 174 16.95 -14.49 22.26
C GLY A 174 17.39 -13.27 23.08
N GLU A 175 18.28 -13.50 24.04
CA GLU A 175 18.84 -12.48 24.93
C GLU A 175 19.55 -11.35 24.14
N ASP A 176 20.26 -11.72 23.07
CA ASP A 176 20.95 -10.78 22.16
C ASP A 176 19.98 -10.02 21.22
N GLY A 177 18.69 -10.32 21.29
CA GLY A 177 17.65 -9.79 20.42
C GLY A 177 17.59 -10.43 19.03
N ARG A 178 18.39 -11.47 18.76
CA ARG A 178 18.29 -12.31 17.56
C ARG A 178 17.12 -13.30 17.67
N PHE A 179 16.69 -13.83 16.54
CA PHE A 179 15.64 -14.85 16.49
C PHE A 179 16.23 -16.24 16.74
N ILE A 180 15.59 -17.01 17.61
CA ILE A 180 15.91 -18.40 17.93
C ILE A 180 14.72 -19.25 17.51
N VAL A 181 14.94 -20.44 16.98
CA VAL A 181 13.85 -21.32 16.52
C VAL A 181 12.98 -21.72 17.72
N ASP A 182 11.67 -21.59 17.56
CA ASP A 182 10.68 -22.04 18.54
C ASP A 182 10.32 -23.51 18.29
N GLU A 183 10.70 -24.41 19.18
CA GLU A 183 10.46 -25.85 19.02
C GLU A 183 8.97 -26.22 18.88
N GLU A 184 8.05 -25.44 19.47
CA GLU A 184 6.61 -25.69 19.40
C GLU A 184 6.00 -25.16 18.09
N ALA A 185 6.42 -23.97 17.66
CA ALA A 185 5.80 -23.29 16.51
C ALA A 185 6.52 -23.56 15.17
N ALA A 186 7.81 -23.88 15.17
CA ALA A 186 8.56 -24.15 13.95
C ALA A 186 8.06 -25.38 13.16
N PRO A 187 7.66 -26.50 13.80
CA PRO A 187 7.05 -27.63 13.09
C PRO A 187 5.75 -27.24 12.36
N VAL A 188 4.94 -26.37 12.96
CA VAL A 188 3.71 -25.86 12.33
C VAL A 188 4.03 -25.04 11.07
N VAL A 189 5.09 -24.21 11.11
CA VAL A 189 5.55 -23.48 9.93
C VAL A 189 6.00 -24.45 8.83
N LYS A 190 6.82 -25.45 9.15
CA LYS A 190 7.24 -26.49 8.20
C LYS A 190 6.03 -27.23 7.60
N GLN A 191 5.04 -27.54 8.42
CA GLN A 191 3.79 -28.16 7.99
C GLN A 191 3.03 -27.26 7.00
N ILE A 192 2.91 -25.95 7.27
CA ILE A 192 2.25 -24.99 6.37
C ILE A 192 2.93 -24.98 4.99
N PHE A 193 4.26 -24.93 4.94
CA PHE A 193 5.01 -24.97 3.67
C PHE A 193 4.81 -26.31 2.95
N SER A 194 4.87 -27.44 3.66
CA SER A 194 4.63 -28.77 3.08
C SER A 194 3.22 -28.93 2.49
N LEU A 195 2.19 -28.42 3.18
CA LEU A 195 0.81 -28.45 2.70
C LEU A 195 0.63 -27.59 1.46
N CYS A 196 1.35 -26.48 1.36
CA CYS A 196 1.36 -25.63 0.17
C CYS A 196 2.06 -26.31 -1.01
N LEU A 197 3.18 -27.01 -0.78
CA LEU A 197 3.85 -27.83 -1.79
C LEU A 197 2.95 -28.97 -2.29
N ALA A 198 2.14 -29.55 -1.41
CA ALA A 198 1.11 -30.54 -1.77
C ALA A 198 -0.09 -29.94 -2.56
N GLY A 199 -0.03 -28.65 -2.93
CA GLY A 199 -1.04 -27.98 -3.75
C GLY A 199 -2.23 -27.40 -2.98
N ASN A 200 -2.22 -27.45 -1.64
CA ASN A 200 -3.30 -26.87 -0.85
C ASN A 200 -3.21 -25.34 -0.82
N GLY A 201 -4.35 -24.67 -1.00
CA GLY A 201 -4.42 -23.22 -0.92
C GLY A 201 -4.38 -22.69 0.52
N PRO A 202 -4.06 -21.40 0.73
CA PRO A 202 -4.06 -20.78 2.05
C PRO A 202 -5.36 -20.98 2.84
N THR A 203 -6.52 -20.92 2.19
CA THR A 203 -7.83 -21.18 2.82
C THR A 203 -7.99 -22.63 3.27
N LYS A 204 -7.52 -23.59 2.45
CA LYS A 204 -7.59 -25.02 2.77
C LYS A 204 -6.60 -25.36 3.88
N ILE A 205 -5.41 -24.77 3.84
CA ILE A 205 -4.41 -24.87 4.92
C ILE A 205 -5.00 -24.33 6.23
N ALA A 206 -5.65 -23.16 6.20
CA ALA A 206 -6.30 -22.57 7.38
C ALA A 206 -7.32 -23.52 8.01
N ARG A 207 -8.13 -24.16 7.17
CA ARG A 207 -9.11 -25.15 7.59
C ARG A 207 -8.45 -26.37 8.21
N VAL A 208 -7.43 -26.94 7.57
CA VAL A 208 -6.68 -28.10 8.10
C VAL A 208 -6.06 -27.79 9.47
N LEU A 209 -5.41 -26.64 9.63
CA LEU A 209 -4.83 -26.23 10.93
C LEU A 209 -5.90 -26.04 12.00
N THR A 210 -7.08 -25.52 11.61
CA THR A 210 -8.22 -25.34 12.52
C THR A 210 -8.82 -26.68 12.93
N GLU A 211 -8.94 -27.64 12.00
CA GLU A 211 -9.41 -29.00 12.26
C GLU A 211 -8.44 -29.79 13.16
N GLN A 212 -7.14 -29.54 13.03
CA GLN A 212 -6.08 -30.08 13.90
C GLN A 212 -5.99 -29.39 15.27
N GLN A 213 -6.85 -28.38 15.55
CA GLN A 213 -6.85 -27.61 16.79
C GLN A 213 -5.49 -26.99 17.14
N ILE A 214 -4.73 -26.57 16.12
CA ILE A 214 -3.45 -25.90 16.34
C ILE A 214 -3.71 -24.45 16.78
N PRO A 215 -3.13 -23.99 17.90
CA PRO A 215 -3.35 -22.65 18.41
C PRO A 215 -2.88 -21.59 17.40
N THR A 216 -3.69 -20.54 17.22
CA THR A 216 -3.29 -19.40 16.40
C THR A 216 -2.10 -18.65 17.02
N PRO A 217 -1.30 -17.91 16.23
CA PRO A 217 -0.14 -17.18 16.74
C PRO A 217 -0.46 -16.25 17.91
N GLY A 218 -1.60 -15.56 17.86
CA GLY A 218 -2.04 -14.68 18.95
C GLY A 218 -2.50 -15.43 20.21
N THR A 219 -3.05 -16.63 20.05
CA THR A 219 -3.41 -17.49 21.20
C THR A 219 -2.18 -18.07 21.86
N LEU A 220 -1.19 -18.50 21.07
CA LEU A 220 0.09 -18.97 21.59
C LEU A 220 0.81 -17.85 22.37
N GLU A 221 0.82 -16.63 21.82
CA GLU A 221 1.40 -15.45 22.47
C GLU A 221 0.70 -15.14 23.80
N TYR A 222 -0.64 -15.20 23.84
CA TYR A 222 -1.41 -15.01 25.08
C TYR A 222 -1.05 -16.04 26.15
N ARG A 223 -0.92 -17.32 25.79
CA ARG A 223 -0.51 -18.37 26.76
C ARG A 223 0.86 -18.12 27.37
N ARG A 224 1.78 -17.53 26.61
CA ARG A 224 3.17 -17.30 27.06
C ARG A 224 3.35 -15.98 27.81
N THR A 225 2.64 -14.93 27.41
CA THR A 225 2.92 -13.54 27.87
C THR A 225 1.73 -12.84 28.51
N GLY A 226 0.51 -13.40 28.40
CA GLY A 226 -0.73 -12.74 28.79
C GLY A 226 -1.18 -11.60 27.86
N SER A 227 -0.47 -11.35 26.75
CA SER A 227 -0.79 -10.28 25.80
C SER A 227 -2.12 -10.50 25.09
N THR A 228 -3.02 -9.50 25.14
CA THR A 228 -4.36 -9.56 24.51
C THR A 228 -4.41 -8.94 23.11
N ARG A 229 -3.29 -8.43 22.58
CA ARG A 229 -3.26 -7.61 21.35
C ARG A 229 -3.79 -8.31 20.09
N ARG A 230 -3.67 -9.64 20.01
CA ARG A 230 -4.10 -10.48 18.87
C ARG A 230 -4.80 -11.76 19.33
N TYR A 231 -5.27 -11.77 20.58
CA TYR A 231 -5.95 -12.90 21.18
C TYR A 231 -7.46 -12.75 21.00
N TYR A 232 -8.11 -13.80 20.50
CA TYR A 232 -9.55 -13.86 20.31
C TYR A 232 -10.08 -15.04 21.13
N PRO A 233 -10.67 -14.79 22.32
CA PRO A 233 -11.11 -15.84 23.25
C PRO A 233 -12.12 -16.81 22.63
N ASP A 234 -13.00 -16.32 21.75
CA ASP A 234 -14.08 -17.11 21.17
C ASP A 234 -13.60 -18.11 20.10
N TYR A 235 -12.41 -17.90 19.52
CA TYR A 235 -11.91 -18.69 18.38
C TYR A 235 -10.38 -18.96 18.45
N PRO A 236 -9.86 -19.60 19.51
CA PRO A 236 -8.42 -19.76 19.74
C PRO A 236 -7.69 -20.53 18.61
N TYR A 237 -8.41 -21.41 17.92
CA TYR A 237 -7.88 -22.31 16.88
C TYR A 237 -8.24 -21.88 15.45
N LYS A 238 -8.98 -20.77 15.28
CA LYS A 238 -9.47 -20.37 13.96
C LYS A 238 -8.41 -19.60 13.19
N TRP A 239 -7.72 -20.28 12.29
CA TRP A 239 -6.68 -19.66 11.45
C TRP A 239 -7.30 -18.76 10.38
N ALA A 240 -6.83 -17.51 10.31
CA ALA A 240 -7.20 -16.59 9.25
C ALA A 240 -6.35 -16.84 7.99
N THR A 241 -6.99 -16.80 6.81
CA THR A 241 -6.32 -17.00 5.52
C THR A 241 -5.15 -16.02 5.32
N ASN A 242 -5.32 -14.75 5.72
CA ASN A 242 -4.27 -13.74 5.60
C ASN A 242 -3.04 -14.05 6.46
N THR A 243 -3.23 -14.69 7.63
CA THR A 243 -2.09 -15.09 8.48
C THR A 243 -1.20 -16.10 7.77
N ILE A 244 -1.80 -17.08 7.08
CA ILE A 244 -1.05 -18.09 6.31
C ILE A 244 -0.38 -17.48 5.09
N VAL A 245 -1.08 -16.57 4.40
CA VAL A 245 -0.50 -15.79 3.29
C VAL A 245 0.77 -15.07 3.76
N HIS A 246 0.70 -14.33 4.87
CA HIS A 246 1.86 -13.64 5.42
C HIS A 246 2.97 -14.58 5.91
N ILE A 247 2.64 -15.77 6.41
CA ILE A 247 3.65 -16.77 6.78
C ILE A 247 4.40 -17.25 5.52
N LEU A 248 3.67 -17.54 4.45
CA LEU A 248 4.27 -18.01 3.20
C LEU A 248 5.10 -16.94 2.47
N GLU A 249 4.85 -15.65 2.69
CA GLU A 249 5.56 -14.54 1.99
C GLU A 249 6.82 -14.05 2.70
N ARG A 250 6.95 -14.31 4.01
CA ARG A 250 8.05 -13.75 4.80
C ARG A 250 9.38 -14.41 4.43
N LYS A 251 10.34 -13.57 4.03
CA LYS A 251 11.75 -13.96 3.81
C LYS A 251 12.46 -14.27 5.14
N GLU A 252 11.88 -13.88 6.28
CA GLU A 252 12.44 -14.18 7.60
C GLU A 252 12.61 -15.69 7.85
N TYR A 253 11.78 -16.56 7.26
CA TYR A 253 11.92 -18.01 7.41
C TYR A 253 13.17 -18.60 6.73
N LEU A 254 13.84 -17.84 5.87
CA LEU A 254 15.13 -18.17 5.24
C LEU A 254 16.32 -17.77 6.13
N GLY A 255 16.09 -17.32 7.36
CA GLY A 255 17.15 -16.84 8.27
C GLY A 255 17.54 -15.37 8.04
N HIS A 256 16.79 -14.63 7.23
CA HIS A 256 17.08 -13.23 6.90
C HIS A 256 16.36 -12.26 7.85
N THR A 257 17.00 -11.16 8.24
CA THR A 257 16.34 -10.07 8.97
C THR A 257 15.96 -8.97 7.99
N VAL A 258 14.66 -8.72 7.84
CA VAL A 258 14.15 -7.64 6.98
C VAL A 258 13.69 -6.47 7.84
N ASN A 259 14.45 -5.38 7.81
CA ASN A 259 14.18 -4.16 8.55
C ASN A 259 13.52 -3.09 7.66
N PHE A 260 12.89 -2.10 8.30
CA PHE A 260 12.23 -0.94 7.65
C PHE A 260 11.06 -1.27 6.72
N LYS A 261 10.29 -2.33 7.01
CA LYS A 261 9.05 -2.69 6.27
C LYS A 261 7.97 -1.61 6.30
N THR A 262 7.93 -0.78 7.34
CA THR A 262 6.93 0.28 7.50
C THR A 262 7.58 1.54 8.05
N GLU A 263 7.07 2.70 7.66
CA GLU A 263 7.45 3.99 8.23
C GLU A 263 6.24 4.77 8.78
N LYS A 264 6.48 5.63 9.76
CA LYS A 264 5.50 6.62 10.21
C LYS A 264 5.67 7.88 9.37
N VAL A 265 4.59 8.31 8.72
CA VAL A 265 4.56 9.50 7.85
C VAL A 265 5.06 10.75 8.58
N SER A 266 4.64 10.92 9.83
CA SER A 266 5.07 12.02 10.69
C SER A 266 5.05 11.59 12.15
N TYR A 267 5.80 12.28 13.01
CA TYR A 267 5.75 12.06 14.46
C TYR A 267 4.37 12.40 15.05
N LYS A 268 3.58 13.24 14.36
CA LYS A 268 2.22 13.62 14.76
C LYS A 268 1.16 12.59 14.40
N VAL A 269 1.42 11.80 13.36
CA VAL A 269 0.43 10.91 12.76
C VAL A 269 0.70 9.48 13.22
N LYS A 270 -0.29 8.88 13.88
CA LYS A 270 -0.18 7.50 14.40
C LYS A 270 -0.31 6.43 13.30
N SER A 271 -0.72 6.78 12.07
CA SER A 271 -0.75 5.82 10.96
C SER A 271 0.66 5.48 10.48
N SER A 272 0.86 4.22 10.10
CA SER A 272 2.07 3.72 9.45
C SER A 272 1.74 3.35 8.01
N VAL A 273 2.69 3.59 7.13
CA VAL A 273 2.62 3.24 5.71
C VAL A 273 3.66 2.15 5.44
N GLU A 274 3.33 1.24 4.52
CA GLU A 274 4.22 0.17 4.07
C GLU A 274 5.27 0.72 3.11
N ASN A 275 6.53 0.33 3.30
CA ASN A 275 7.63 0.79 2.50
C ASN A 275 7.84 -0.10 1.26
N PRO A 276 8.14 0.49 0.08
CA PRO A 276 8.56 -0.29 -1.09
C PRO A 276 9.84 -1.07 -0.80
N GLU A 277 10.09 -2.13 -1.56
CA GLU A 277 11.23 -3.04 -1.35
C GLU A 277 12.59 -2.31 -1.36
N GLU A 278 12.74 -1.25 -2.16
CA GLU A 278 13.96 -0.42 -2.26
C GLU A 278 14.35 0.25 -0.93
N LYS A 279 13.37 0.56 -0.08
CA LYS A 279 13.59 1.16 1.25
C LYS A 279 13.80 0.11 2.34
N GLN A 280 13.54 -1.17 2.04
CA GLN A 280 13.72 -2.26 2.99
C GLN A 280 15.17 -2.69 2.97
N VAL A 281 15.73 -2.94 4.15
CA VAL A 281 17.11 -3.43 4.27
C VAL A 281 17.05 -4.88 4.71
N ILE A 282 17.59 -5.76 3.87
CA ILE A 282 17.62 -7.21 4.07
C ILE A 282 19.02 -7.59 4.52
N PHE A 283 19.11 -8.21 5.68
CA PHE A 283 20.34 -8.81 6.19
C PHE A 283 20.23 -10.31 6.07
N GLU A 284 21.10 -10.92 5.28
CA GLU A 284 21.11 -12.35 5.02
C GLU A 284 21.72 -13.12 6.20
N ASN A 285 21.28 -14.38 6.39
CA ASN A 285 21.85 -15.35 7.34
C ASN A 285 22.08 -14.83 8.78
N THR A 286 21.12 -14.08 9.30
CA THR A 286 21.16 -13.50 10.66
C THR A 286 20.75 -14.47 11.76
N HIS A 287 19.97 -15.49 11.43
CA HIS A 287 19.45 -16.49 12.36
C HIS A 287 19.19 -17.81 11.63
N GLU A 288 18.92 -18.88 12.39
CA GLU A 288 18.72 -20.21 11.84
C GLU A 288 17.45 -20.28 10.95
N PRO A 289 17.56 -20.76 9.70
CA PRO A 289 16.42 -20.89 8.81
C PRO A 289 15.49 -22.04 9.23
N ILE A 290 14.17 -21.81 9.19
CA ILE A 290 13.17 -22.89 9.37
C ILE A 290 12.93 -23.61 8.03
N ILE A 291 13.03 -22.89 6.92
CA ILE A 291 12.77 -23.37 5.55
C ILE A 291 13.98 -23.07 4.67
N ASP A 292 14.28 -23.98 3.75
CA ASP A 292 15.31 -23.83 2.73
C ASP A 292 14.87 -22.93 1.57
N LEU A 293 15.84 -22.31 0.89
CA LEU A 293 15.59 -21.39 -0.23
C LEU A 293 14.79 -22.06 -1.36
N ALA A 294 15.14 -23.30 -1.71
CA ALA A 294 14.50 -24.03 -2.80
C ALA A 294 13.01 -24.30 -2.52
N THR A 295 12.67 -24.75 -1.31
CA THR A 295 11.26 -24.91 -0.89
C THR A 295 10.51 -23.58 -0.94
N TRP A 296 11.10 -22.50 -0.44
CA TRP A 296 10.44 -21.19 -0.41
C TRP A 296 10.15 -20.66 -1.81
N GLU A 297 11.13 -20.71 -2.72
CA GLU A 297 10.98 -20.28 -4.11
C GLU A 297 9.91 -21.11 -4.83
N ARG A 298 9.93 -22.43 -4.64
CA ARG A 298 8.93 -23.32 -5.23
C ARG A 298 7.52 -22.98 -4.76
N VAL A 299 7.35 -22.66 -3.48
CA VAL A 299 6.06 -22.20 -2.94
C VAL A 299 5.63 -20.86 -3.55
N GLN A 300 6.54 -19.90 -3.73
CA GLN A 300 6.18 -18.63 -4.41
C GLN A 300 5.73 -18.87 -5.84
N GLU A 301 6.43 -19.73 -6.58
CA GLU A 301 6.08 -20.08 -7.96
C GLU A 301 4.69 -20.73 -8.04
N LEU A 302 4.44 -21.74 -7.19
CA LEU A 302 3.14 -22.40 -7.10
C LEU A 302 2.02 -21.41 -6.78
N ARG A 303 2.27 -20.44 -5.89
CA ARG A 303 1.28 -19.42 -5.53
C ARG A 303 0.99 -18.44 -6.67
N LYS A 304 1.97 -18.07 -7.49
CA LYS A 304 1.77 -17.24 -8.70
C LYS A 304 0.98 -17.98 -9.77
N GLN A 305 1.26 -19.26 -9.97
CA GLN A 305 0.62 -20.08 -11.01
C GLN A 305 -0.76 -20.61 -10.61
N ARG A 306 -1.09 -20.60 -9.31
CA ARG A 306 -2.34 -21.17 -8.81
C ARG A 306 -3.56 -20.36 -9.26
N LYS A 307 -4.38 -21.01 -10.07
CA LYS A 307 -5.74 -20.56 -10.36
C LYS A 307 -6.66 -20.91 -9.21
N ARG A 308 -7.58 -20.01 -8.85
CA ARG A 308 -8.66 -20.34 -7.93
C ARG A 308 -9.59 -21.34 -8.63
N PRO A 309 -9.73 -22.58 -8.14
CA PRO A 309 -10.75 -23.49 -8.65
C PRO A 309 -12.12 -22.89 -8.37
N ASN A 310 -13.05 -23.04 -9.30
CA ASN A 310 -14.43 -22.65 -9.08
C ASN A 310 -15.10 -23.64 -8.11
N ARG A 311 -16.31 -23.32 -7.61
CA ARG A 311 -17.08 -24.15 -6.64
C ARG A 311 -17.26 -25.64 -7.04
N TYR A 312 -17.04 -25.98 -8.31
CA TYR A 312 -17.20 -27.31 -8.90
C TYR A 312 -15.89 -27.94 -9.41
N ASP A 313 -14.72 -27.42 -9.01
CA ASP A 313 -13.36 -27.89 -9.38
C ASP A 313 -13.00 -27.92 -10.88
N GLU A 314 -13.93 -27.57 -11.76
CA GLU A 314 -13.70 -27.41 -13.19
C GLU A 314 -13.38 -25.96 -13.56
N VAL A 315 -12.21 -25.75 -14.17
CA VAL A 315 -11.84 -24.46 -14.78
C VAL A 315 -12.49 -24.38 -16.17
N GLY A 316 -13.26 -23.32 -16.43
CA GLY A 316 -13.84 -23.10 -17.76
C GLY A 316 -12.75 -22.97 -18.84
N LEU A 317 -13.01 -23.48 -20.03
CA LEU A 317 -12.05 -23.59 -21.14
C LEU A 317 -11.33 -22.26 -21.45
N PHE A 318 -12.06 -21.14 -21.44
CA PHE A 318 -11.55 -19.79 -21.72
C PHE A 318 -11.27 -18.95 -20.48
N SER A 319 -11.15 -19.57 -19.30
CA SER A 319 -10.97 -18.85 -18.04
C SER A 319 -9.68 -18.02 -18.02
N GLY A 320 -9.83 -16.69 -17.97
CA GLY A 320 -8.73 -15.72 -17.95
C GLY A 320 -8.21 -15.29 -19.33
N LEU A 321 -8.86 -15.71 -20.42
CA LEU A 321 -8.52 -15.28 -21.79
C LEU A 321 -9.52 -14.28 -22.38
N LEU A 322 -10.69 -14.10 -21.76
CA LEU A 322 -11.78 -13.26 -22.29
C LEU A 322 -11.80 -11.87 -21.64
N PHE A 323 -11.84 -10.83 -22.46
CA PHE A 323 -11.85 -9.43 -22.06
C PHE A 323 -13.00 -8.68 -22.74
N CYS A 324 -13.57 -7.70 -22.05
CA CYS A 324 -14.60 -6.83 -22.59
C CYS A 324 -13.97 -5.70 -23.39
N ALA A 325 -14.50 -5.40 -24.58
CA ALA A 325 -14.03 -4.31 -25.43
C ALA A 325 -14.17 -2.94 -24.76
N ASP A 326 -15.31 -2.67 -24.12
CA ASP A 326 -15.61 -1.34 -23.57
C ASP A 326 -14.86 -1.01 -22.28
N CYS A 327 -14.85 -1.94 -21.32
CA CYS A 327 -14.29 -1.68 -19.99
C CYS A 327 -12.95 -2.38 -19.71
N GLY A 328 -12.46 -3.20 -20.64
CA GLY A 328 -11.22 -3.98 -20.49
C GLY A 328 -11.27 -5.05 -19.39
N SER A 329 -12.40 -5.20 -18.69
CA SER A 329 -12.51 -6.16 -17.58
C SER A 329 -12.62 -7.60 -18.08
N VAL A 330 -12.15 -8.54 -17.27
CA VAL A 330 -12.21 -9.98 -17.58
C VAL A 330 -13.66 -10.46 -17.55
N LEU A 331 -14.07 -11.27 -18.53
CA LEU A 331 -15.36 -11.95 -18.51
C LEU A 331 -15.30 -13.19 -17.63
N TYR A 332 -16.28 -13.36 -16.74
CA TYR A 332 -16.39 -14.50 -15.85
C TYR A 332 -17.41 -15.50 -16.39
N GLN A 333 -17.10 -16.79 -16.27
CA GLN A 333 -18.04 -17.86 -16.58
C GLN A 333 -19.18 -17.86 -15.55
N GLN A 334 -20.41 -17.74 -16.04
CA GLN A 334 -21.64 -17.96 -15.31
C GLN A 334 -22.25 -19.28 -15.77
N ARG A 335 -22.43 -20.19 -14.81
CA ARG A 335 -23.05 -21.49 -15.05
C ARG A 335 -24.49 -21.45 -14.55
N TYR A 336 -25.43 -21.88 -15.38
CA TYR A 336 -26.83 -22.01 -14.99
C TYR A 336 -27.12 -23.45 -14.54
N GLU A 337 -28.01 -23.60 -13.57
CA GLU A 337 -28.39 -24.91 -13.01
C GLU A 337 -29.42 -25.60 -13.93
N ASN A 338 -28.98 -26.00 -15.12
CA ASN A 338 -29.80 -26.71 -16.11
C ASN A 338 -29.16 -28.06 -16.50
N LYS A 339 -29.98 -29.10 -16.66
CA LYS A 339 -29.55 -30.49 -16.98
C LYS A 339 -28.64 -30.62 -18.21
N THR A 340 -28.76 -29.71 -19.18
CA THR A 340 -28.04 -29.79 -20.46
C THR A 340 -26.81 -28.87 -20.55
N ARG A 341 -26.56 -27.99 -19.57
CA ARG A 341 -25.42 -27.02 -19.52
C ARG A 341 -25.23 -26.09 -20.75
N LYS A 342 -26.04 -26.20 -21.81
CA LYS A 342 -25.99 -25.40 -23.07
C LYS A 342 -26.23 -23.89 -22.92
N GLN A 343 -26.56 -23.45 -21.71
CA GLN A 343 -26.82 -22.04 -21.39
C GLN A 343 -25.66 -21.38 -20.63
N ASP A 344 -24.57 -22.10 -20.35
CA ASP A 344 -23.39 -21.52 -19.71
C ASP A 344 -22.84 -20.37 -20.56
N CYS A 345 -22.60 -19.23 -19.93
CA CYS A 345 -22.20 -18.00 -20.62
C CYS A 345 -21.03 -17.33 -19.91
N TYR A 346 -20.37 -16.43 -20.62
CA TYR A 346 -19.35 -15.52 -20.07
C TYR A 346 -19.95 -14.13 -20.00
N ILE A 347 -19.83 -13.46 -18.84
CA ILE A 347 -20.39 -12.13 -18.60
C ILE A 347 -19.28 -11.19 -18.10
N CYS A 348 -19.31 -9.94 -18.55
CA CYS A 348 -18.42 -8.88 -18.07
C CYS A 348 -18.40 -8.75 -16.54
N GLY A 349 -17.20 -8.72 -15.96
CA GLY A 349 -17.00 -8.63 -14.52
C GLY A 349 -17.49 -7.33 -13.89
N ASN A 350 -17.30 -6.20 -14.56
CA ASN A 350 -17.78 -4.90 -14.08
C ASN A 350 -19.31 -4.81 -14.10
N TYR A 351 -19.94 -5.30 -15.18
CA TYR A 351 -21.40 -5.41 -15.25
C TYR A 351 -21.97 -6.27 -14.11
N LYS A 352 -21.33 -7.42 -13.83
CA LYS A 352 -21.73 -8.32 -12.73
C LYS A 352 -21.62 -7.67 -11.35
N LYS A 353 -20.60 -6.84 -11.12
CA LYS A 353 -20.38 -6.13 -9.86
C LYS A 353 -21.26 -4.89 -9.69
N ARG A 354 -22.02 -4.48 -10.73
CA ARG A 354 -22.86 -3.28 -10.76
C ARG A 354 -22.09 -1.98 -10.43
N THR A 355 -20.79 -1.96 -10.71
CA THR A 355 -19.92 -0.78 -10.60
C THR A 355 -19.94 -0.03 -11.94
N HIS A 356 -21.06 0.65 -12.17
CA HIS A 356 -21.42 1.72 -13.13
C HIS A 356 -20.85 1.89 -14.57
N ASP A 357 -19.85 1.17 -15.07
CA ASP A 357 -19.18 1.56 -16.34
C ASP A 357 -19.15 0.49 -17.46
N CYS A 358 -20.20 -0.32 -17.64
CA CYS A 358 -20.27 -1.25 -18.78
C CYS A 358 -21.69 -1.75 -19.09
N THR A 359 -22.02 -1.97 -20.36
CA THR A 359 -23.26 -2.64 -20.80
C THR A 359 -23.18 -4.16 -20.65
N ALA A 360 -24.29 -4.87 -20.90
CA ALA A 360 -24.39 -6.32 -20.73
C ALA A 360 -23.62 -7.09 -21.82
N HIS A 361 -22.29 -7.09 -21.76
CA HIS A 361 -21.44 -7.95 -22.59
C HIS A 361 -21.55 -9.38 -22.10
N PHE A 362 -22.26 -10.21 -22.86
CA PHE A 362 -22.37 -11.63 -22.59
C PHE A 362 -22.26 -12.48 -23.86
N ILE A 363 -21.55 -13.60 -23.77
CA ILE A 363 -21.43 -14.56 -24.88
C ILE A 363 -21.65 -15.99 -24.37
N ARG A 364 -22.32 -16.83 -25.17
CA ARG A 364 -22.57 -18.24 -24.81
C ARG A 364 -21.31 -19.09 -25.04
N THR A 365 -21.04 -20.00 -24.11
CA THR A 365 -19.84 -20.85 -24.14
C THR A 365 -19.81 -21.75 -25.38
N ASP A 366 -20.95 -22.34 -25.77
CA ASP A 366 -21.05 -23.21 -26.95
C ASP A 366 -20.71 -22.46 -28.25
N LEU A 367 -21.28 -21.26 -28.43
CA LEU A 367 -21.06 -20.42 -29.61
C LEU A 367 -19.61 -19.91 -29.68
N LEU A 368 -19.06 -19.49 -28.54
CA LEU A 368 -17.66 -19.08 -28.45
C LEU A 368 -16.73 -20.25 -28.79
N THR A 369 -17.00 -21.44 -28.26
CA THR A 369 -16.19 -22.64 -28.53
C THR A 369 -16.23 -22.99 -30.02
N ALA A 370 -17.41 -22.99 -30.64
CA ALA A 370 -17.56 -23.25 -32.07
C ALA A 370 -16.86 -22.18 -32.94
N GLY A 371 -17.02 -20.90 -32.62
CA GLY A 371 -16.40 -19.79 -33.34
C GLY A 371 -14.86 -19.82 -33.27
N VAL A 372 -14.31 -20.03 -32.06
CA VAL A 372 -12.86 -20.12 -31.87
C VAL A 372 -12.28 -21.35 -32.56
N THR A 373 -12.98 -22.50 -32.51
CA THR A 373 -12.55 -23.72 -33.22
C THR A 373 -12.51 -23.50 -34.73
N ALA A 374 -13.55 -22.87 -35.29
CA ALA A 374 -13.62 -22.59 -36.72
C ALA A 374 -12.52 -21.63 -37.16
N ASN A 375 -12.24 -20.58 -36.40
CA ASN A 375 -11.17 -19.63 -36.70
C ASN A 375 -9.78 -20.29 -36.60
N LEU A 376 -9.51 -21.05 -35.53
CA LEU A 376 -8.28 -21.81 -35.39
C LEU A 376 -8.06 -22.79 -36.54
N ARG A 377 -9.10 -23.50 -36.98
CA ARG A 377 -9.03 -24.41 -38.14
C ARG A 377 -8.71 -23.65 -39.43
N LYS A 378 -9.33 -22.50 -39.66
CA LYS A 378 -9.02 -21.64 -40.82
C LYS A 378 -7.57 -21.19 -40.79
N VAL A 379 -7.09 -20.61 -39.67
CA VAL A 379 -5.72 -20.11 -39.52
C VAL A 379 -4.69 -21.23 -39.65
N THR A 380 -4.92 -22.38 -38.99
CA THR A 380 -3.99 -23.53 -39.09
C THR A 380 -3.96 -24.11 -40.51
N SER A 381 -5.11 -24.22 -41.18
CA SER A 381 -5.16 -24.71 -42.57
C SER A 381 -4.48 -23.76 -43.56
N TYR A 382 -4.63 -22.44 -43.38
CA TYR A 382 -3.99 -21.44 -44.21
C TYR A 382 -2.48 -21.42 -43.98
N ALA A 383 -2.05 -21.43 -42.72
CA ALA A 383 -0.63 -21.47 -42.36
C ALA A 383 0.06 -22.75 -42.83
N ALA A 384 -0.63 -23.90 -42.83
CA ALA A 384 -0.10 -25.15 -43.35
C ALA A 384 0.01 -25.17 -44.89
N LYS A 385 -0.98 -24.62 -45.61
CA LYS A 385 -0.96 -24.58 -47.08
C LYS A 385 -0.03 -23.52 -47.65
N HIS A 386 0.09 -22.37 -46.98
CA HIS A 386 0.74 -21.17 -47.50
C HIS A 386 1.80 -20.62 -46.56
N GLU A 387 2.67 -21.48 -45.99
CA GLU A 387 3.66 -21.12 -44.97
C GLU A 387 4.52 -19.88 -45.35
N LYS A 388 5.04 -19.83 -46.58
CA LYS A 388 5.86 -18.69 -47.04
C LYS A 388 5.06 -17.40 -47.23
N GLN A 389 3.83 -17.50 -47.73
CA GLN A 389 2.95 -16.33 -47.94
C GLN A 389 2.39 -15.83 -46.62
N PHE A 390 2.05 -16.73 -45.69
CA PHE A 390 1.62 -16.38 -44.34
C PHE A 390 2.74 -15.70 -43.55
N MET A 391 3.97 -16.23 -43.58
CA MET A 391 5.11 -15.54 -42.99
C MET A 391 5.35 -14.17 -43.62
N LYS A 392 5.20 -14.06 -44.95
CA LYS A 392 5.31 -12.76 -45.63
C LYS A 392 4.22 -11.78 -45.19
N LEU A 393 2.98 -12.24 -45.04
CA LEU A 393 1.85 -11.42 -44.60
C LEU A 393 1.99 -10.97 -43.14
N LEU A 394 2.48 -11.84 -42.25
CA LEU A 394 2.78 -11.50 -40.86
C LEU A 394 3.96 -10.53 -40.72
N ILE A 395 4.95 -10.66 -41.62
CA ILE A 395 6.06 -9.73 -41.71
C ILE A 395 5.55 -8.40 -42.31
N GLU A 396 4.73 -8.40 -43.35
CA GLU A 396 4.22 -7.18 -44.00
C GLU A 396 3.25 -6.40 -43.09
N GLN A 397 2.35 -7.06 -42.36
CA GLN A 397 1.50 -6.40 -41.36
C GLN A 397 2.29 -5.74 -40.22
N ASN A 398 3.48 -6.27 -39.89
CA ASN A 398 4.33 -5.72 -38.83
C ASN A 398 5.45 -4.80 -39.37
N GLU A 399 5.83 -4.92 -40.65
CA GLU A 399 6.98 -4.25 -41.28
C GLU A 399 6.59 -3.33 -42.44
N ASP A 400 5.37 -2.78 -42.50
CA ASP A 400 5.05 -1.73 -43.50
C ASP A 400 5.99 -0.50 -43.29
N GLY A 401 7.14 -0.54 -43.97
CA GLY A 401 8.28 0.40 -43.87
C GLY A 401 9.56 -0.09 -43.15
N GLY A 402 9.58 -1.31 -42.59
CA GLY A 402 10.51 -1.74 -41.53
C GLY A 402 11.98 -1.93 -41.92
N LYS A 403 12.33 -2.67 -42.97
CA LYS A 403 13.74 -3.07 -43.21
C LYS A 403 14.69 -1.91 -43.48
N ARG A 404 14.30 -0.96 -44.33
CA ARG A 404 15.10 0.26 -44.60
C ARG A 404 15.16 1.16 -43.36
N ARG A 405 14.06 1.31 -42.64
CA ARG A 405 13.98 2.15 -41.44
C ARG A 405 14.76 1.55 -40.26
N ASN A 406 14.74 0.23 -40.08
CA ASN A 406 15.52 -0.49 -39.08
C ASN A 406 17.01 -0.46 -39.40
N ALA A 407 17.39 -0.56 -40.68
CA ALA A 407 18.77 -0.37 -41.10
C ALA A 407 19.26 1.07 -40.83
N ALA A 408 18.40 2.08 -41.06
CA ALA A 408 18.72 3.47 -40.72
C ALA A 408 18.84 3.68 -39.20
N LYS A 409 17.92 3.14 -38.40
CA LYS A 409 17.97 3.18 -36.93
C LYS A 409 19.20 2.49 -36.35
N ARG A 410 19.63 1.36 -36.93
CA ARG A 410 20.90 0.70 -36.54
C ARG A 410 22.09 1.60 -36.79
N LYS A 411 22.16 2.26 -37.95
CA LYS A 411 23.23 3.24 -38.24
C LYS A 411 23.18 4.44 -37.28
N GLU A 412 21.99 4.92 -36.91
CA GLU A 412 21.81 6.00 -35.93
C GLU A 412 22.27 5.57 -34.54
N LEU A 413 21.97 4.33 -34.13
CA LEU A 413 22.44 3.75 -32.87
C LEU A 413 23.97 3.64 -32.84
N ASP A 414 24.59 3.10 -33.90
CA ASP A 414 26.05 2.99 -34.01
C ASP A 414 26.71 4.37 -33.94
N ALA A 415 26.10 5.40 -34.54
CA ALA A 415 26.58 6.78 -34.47
C ALA A 415 26.44 7.37 -33.05
N ALA A 416 25.33 7.12 -32.38
CA ALA A 416 25.11 7.56 -30.99
C ALA A 416 26.09 6.90 -30.01
N GLU A 417 26.35 5.59 -30.16
CA GLU A 417 27.33 4.87 -29.33
C GLU A 417 28.76 5.40 -29.53
N LYS A 418 29.15 5.69 -30.78
CA LYS A 418 30.43 6.35 -31.07
C LYS A 418 30.52 7.73 -30.42
N ARG A 419 29.46 8.54 -30.50
CA ARG A 419 29.42 9.86 -29.88
C ARG A 419 29.53 9.78 -28.35
N ILE A 420 28.89 8.80 -27.71
CA ILE A 420 29.01 8.57 -26.26
C ILE A 420 30.45 8.23 -25.89
N ALA A 421 31.14 7.40 -26.69
CA ALA A 421 32.54 7.05 -26.46
C ALA A 421 33.47 8.27 -26.63
N GLU A 422 33.23 9.09 -27.66
CA GLU A 422 33.96 10.35 -27.89
C GLU A 422 33.79 11.33 -26.72
N LEU A 423 32.56 11.58 -26.28
CA LEU A 423 32.26 12.45 -25.13
C LEU A 423 32.93 11.95 -23.85
N SER A 424 32.96 10.62 -23.64
CA SER A 424 33.65 10.02 -22.50
C SER A 424 35.17 10.22 -22.56
N ALA A 425 35.76 10.21 -23.75
CA ALA A 425 37.18 10.49 -23.94
C ALA A 425 37.51 11.99 -23.74
N ILE A 426 36.63 12.88 -24.22
CA ILE A 426 36.74 14.32 -24.01
C ILE A 426 36.67 14.66 -22.52
N PHE A 427 35.73 14.05 -21.79
CA PHE A 427 35.58 14.25 -20.34
C PHE A 427 36.82 13.80 -19.56
N LYS A 428 37.43 12.68 -19.93
CA LYS A 428 38.69 12.22 -19.32
C LYS A 428 39.83 13.22 -19.51
N ARG A 429 39.97 13.78 -20.72
CA ARG A 429 40.98 14.83 -20.99
C ARG A 429 40.70 16.12 -20.24
N LEU A 430 39.43 16.54 -20.16
CA LEU A 430 39.01 17.72 -19.41
C LEU A 430 39.37 17.59 -17.91
N TYR A 431 39.22 16.38 -17.35
CA TYR A 431 39.63 16.08 -15.98
C TYR A 431 41.16 16.10 -15.81
N GLU A 432 41.92 15.59 -16.77
CA GLU A 432 43.39 15.68 -16.76
C GLU A 432 43.88 17.14 -16.83
N ASP A 433 43.22 17.97 -17.64
CA ASP A 433 43.54 19.40 -17.80
C ASP A 433 43.16 20.24 -16.56
N SER A 434 42.12 19.87 -15.80
CA SER A 434 41.81 20.52 -14.52
C SER A 434 42.81 20.14 -13.43
N VAL A 435 43.19 18.86 -13.33
CA VAL A 435 44.21 18.39 -12.37
C VAL A 435 45.58 19.02 -12.64
N THR A 436 45.92 19.28 -13.90
CA THR A 436 47.17 19.96 -14.28
C THR A 436 47.10 21.49 -14.15
N GLY A 437 45.95 22.06 -13.74
CA GLY A 437 45.77 23.49 -13.51
C GLY A 437 45.69 24.34 -14.79
N ARG A 438 45.46 23.72 -15.95
CA ARG A 438 45.32 24.44 -17.24
C ARG A 438 43.96 25.12 -17.39
N ILE A 439 42.97 24.67 -16.63
CA ILE A 439 41.58 25.16 -16.63
C ILE A 439 41.22 25.52 -15.20
N SER A 440 40.51 26.63 -14.99
CA SER A 440 39.96 26.99 -13.68
C SER A 440 38.79 26.09 -13.28
N ASP A 441 38.59 25.90 -11.97
CA ASP A 441 37.50 25.08 -11.44
C ASP A 441 36.10 25.53 -11.94
N GLU A 442 35.90 26.84 -12.10
CA GLU A 442 34.67 27.42 -12.65
C GLU A 442 34.43 26.99 -14.11
N ARG A 443 35.47 27.04 -14.95
CA ARG A 443 35.36 26.63 -16.36
C ARG A 443 35.24 25.11 -16.51
N PHE A 444 35.85 24.34 -15.62
CA PHE A 444 35.66 22.90 -15.55
C PHE A 444 34.20 22.56 -15.21
N ALA A 445 33.61 23.23 -14.22
CA ALA A 445 32.21 23.01 -13.83
C ALA A 445 31.22 23.31 -14.98
N GLU A 446 31.44 24.39 -15.74
CA GLU A 446 30.59 24.74 -16.89
C GLU A 446 30.70 23.71 -18.02
N LEU A 447 31.93 23.41 -18.48
CA LEU A 447 32.15 22.45 -19.58
C LEU A 447 31.75 21.02 -19.22
N SER A 448 32.00 20.60 -17.97
CA SER A 448 31.59 19.27 -17.50
C SER A 448 30.07 19.12 -17.49
N ALA A 449 29.33 20.16 -17.07
CA ALA A 449 27.88 20.15 -17.08
C ALA A 449 27.31 20.03 -18.50
N ASP A 450 27.88 20.74 -19.48
CA ASP A 450 27.45 20.69 -20.88
C ASP A 450 27.69 19.31 -21.50
N TYR A 451 28.88 18.73 -21.30
CA TYR A 451 29.20 17.40 -21.82
C TYR A 451 28.40 16.29 -21.14
N GLU A 452 28.12 16.41 -19.84
CA GLU A 452 27.23 15.47 -19.13
C GLU A 452 25.79 15.57 -19.63
N ALA A 453 25.29 16.78 -19.90
CA ALA A 453 23.97 16.98 -20.47
C ALA A 453 23.86 16.38 -21.88
N GLU A 454 24.84 16.61 -22.76
CA GLU A 454 24.90 15.99 -24.08
C GLU A 454 24.98 14.47 -23.97
N GLN A 455 25.85 13.94 -23.11
CA GLN A 455 26.00 12.49 -22.93
C GLN A 455 24.69 11.86 -22.44
N LYS A 456 23.95 12.52 -21.55
CA LYS A 456 22.64 12.07 -21.08
C LYS A 456 21.62 12.04 -22.21
N GLN A 457 21.55 13.09 -23.04
CA GLN A 457 20.65 13.14 -24.20
C GLN A 457 20.94 12.02 -25.20
N VAL A 458 22.21 11.83 -25.57
CA VAL A 458 22.60 10.80 -26.55
C VAL A 458 22.37 9.40 -25.98
N LYS A 459 22.60 9.17 -24.68
CA LYS A 459 22.28 7.90 -24.01
C LYS A 459 20.77 7.61 -24.00
N CYS A 460 19.93 8.60 -23.70
CA CYS A 460 18.48 8.44 -23.77
C CYS A 460 18.05 8.06 -25.19
N ARG A 461 18.57 8.75 -26.21
CA ARG A 461 18.27 8.46 -27.61
C ARG A 461 18.72 7.07 -28.04
N ALA A 462 19.92 6.64 -27.62
CA ALA A 462 20.42 5.29 -27.88
C ALA A 462 19.53 4.21 -27.24
N ALA A 463 19.08 4.42 -26.00
CA ALA A 463 18.15 3.52 -25.32
C ALA A 463 16.78 3.44 -26.03
N GLU A 464 16.23 4.56 -26.52
CA GLU A 464 15.02 4.57 -27.34
C GLU A 464 15.19 3.75 -28.63
N LEU A 465 16.28 4.00 -29.37
CA LEU A 465 16.58 3.29 -30.61
C LEU A 465 16.79 1.78 -30.39
N GLN A 466 17.46 1.39 -29.30
CA GLN A 466 17.61 -0.01 -28.91
C GLN A 466 16.26 -0.66 -28.58
N ALA A 467 15.39 0.03 -27.84
CA ALA A 467 14.06 -0.49 -27.50
C ALA A 467 13.19 -0.69 -28.76
N GLU A 468 13.27 0.22 -29.73
CA GLU A 468 12.54 0.09 -31.00
C GLU A 468 13.09 -1.06 -31.87
N LEU A 469 14.41 -1.24 -31.92
CA LEU A 469 15.03 -2.35 -32.65
C LEU A 469 14.75 -3.71 -31.98
N ALA A 470 14.72 -3.76 -30.65
CA ALA A 470 14.35 -4.94 -29.89
C ALA A 470 12.90 -5.36 -30.18
N LYS A 471 11.95 -4.42 -30.18
CA LYS A 471 10.55 -4.69 -30.55
C LYS A 471 10.42 -5.28 -31.97
N ALA A 472 11.20 -4.77 -32.92
CA ALA A 472 11.18 -5.28 -34.29
C ALA A 472 11.78 -6.70 -34.40
N GLN A 473 12.85 -7.00 -33.65
CA GLN A 473 13.42 -8.36 -33.57
C GLN A 473 12.52 -9.33 -32.82
N GLU A 474 11.85 -8.88 -31.77
CA GLU A 474 10.86 -9.68 -31.05
C GLU A 474 9.73 -10.10 -31.99
N ALA A 475 9.24 -9.20 -32.85
CA ALA A 475 8.17 -9.52 -33.82
C ALA A 475 8.57 -10.64 -34.80
N THR A 476 9.81 -10.64 -35.33
CA THR A 476 10.27 -11.70 -36.24
C THR A 476 10.45 -13.04 -35.53
N VAL A 477 11.05 -13.03 -34.33
CA VAL A 477 11.20 -14.22 -33.48
C VAL A 477 9.84 -14.77 -33.04
N ASN A 478 8.88 -13.89 -32.80
CA ASN A 478 7.51 -14.21 -32.42
C ASN A 478 6.76 -14.89 -33.57
N ALA A 479 6.91 -14.43 -34.80
CA ALA A 479 6.35 -15.10 -35.99
C ALA A 479 6.93 -16.52 -36.16
N GLU A 480 8.23 -16.71 -35.99
CA GLU A 480 8.86 -18.05 -36.04
C GLU A 480 8.37 -18.98 -34.92
N LYS A 481 8.20 -18.44 -33.70
CA LYS A 481 7.64 -19.20 -32.57
C LYS A 481 6.20 -19.61 -32.84
N PHE A 482 5.37 -18.73 -33.40
CA PHE A 482 4.00 -19.06 -33.80
C PHE A 482 3.97 -20.19 -34.83
N MET A 483 4.84 -20.16 -35.84
CA MET A 483 4.95 -21.23 -36.83
C MET A 483 5.35 -22.57 -36.21
N LYS A 484 6.24 -22.57 -35.20
CA LYS A 484 6.56 -23.80 -34.45
C LYS A 484 5.34 -24.37 -33.72
N VAL A 485 4.49 -23.52 -33.16
CA VAL A 485 3.26 -23.93 -32.48
C VAL A 485 2.24 -24.48 -33.49
N VAL A 486 2.07 -23.83 -34.65
CA VAL A 486 1.19 -24.33 -35.73
C VAL A 486 1.64 -25.71 -36.24
N ARG A 487 2.95 -25.91 -36.44
CA ARG A 487 3.52 -27.20 -36.87
C ARG A 487 3.29 -28.32 -35.85
N LYS A 488 3.20 -27.99 -34.56
CA LYS A 488 2.97 -28.98 -33.49
C LYS A 488 1.52 -29.47 -33.44
N TYR A 489 0.55 -28.66 -33.88
CA TYR A 489 -0.89 -28.97 -33.80
C TYR A 489 -1.61 -28.80 -35.15
N THR A 490 -1.14 -29.52 -36.17
CA THR A 490 -1.73 -29.47 -37.52
C THR A 490 -3.14 -30.08 -37.59
N SER A 491 -3.49 -30.96 -36.67
CA SER A 491 -4.85 -31.49 -36.48
C SER A 491 -5.14 -31.68 -34.99
N PHE A 492 -6.31 -31.21 -34.54
CA PHE A 492 -6.82 -31.47 -33.19
C PHE A 492 -8.33 -31.74 -33.26
N GLU A 493 -8.76 -32.80 -32.56
CA GLU A 493 -10.17 -33.19 -32.48
C GLU A 493 -10.93 -32.38 -31.41
N GLU A 494 -10.29 -32.11 -30.28
CA GLU A 494 -10.88 -31.36 -29.15
C GLU A 494 -10.04 -30.16 -28.71
N LEU A 495 -10.71 -29.07 -28.33
CA LEU A 495 -10.10 -27.88 -27.75
C LEU A 495 -9.67 -28.14 -26.32
N THR A 496 -8.36 -28.27 -26.10
CA THR A 496 -7.79 -28.36 -24.76
C THR A 496 -7.37 -26.98 -24.25
N HIS A 497 -7.43 -26.82 -22.93
CA HIS A 497 -7.02 -25.59 -22.28
C HIS A 497 -5.52 -25.26 -22.47
N THR A 498 -4.67 -26.28 -22.65
CA THR A 498 -3.24 -26.11 -22.98
C THR A 498 -3.06 -25.53 -24.38
N LEU A 499 -3.77 -26.07 -25.38
CA LEU A 499 -3.72 -25.58 -26.76
C LEU A 499 -4.15 -24.12 -26.85
N LEU A 500 -5.26 -23.75 -26.19
CA LEU A 500 -5.76 -22.37 -26.19
C LEU A 500 -4.76 -21.36 -25.64
N ARG A 501 -3.96 -21.73 -24.65
CA ARG A 501 -2.95 -20.84 -24.07
C ARG A 501 -1.69 -20.71 -24.88
N GLU A 502 -1.34 -21.74 -25.64
CA GLU A 502 -0.21 -21.68 -26.56
C GLU A 502 -0.54 -20.87 -27.82
N PHE A 503 -1.82 -20.88 -28.24
CA PHE A 503 -2.28 -20.19 -29.45
C PHE A 503 -2.87 -18.80 -29.21
N ILE A 504 -3.59 -18.57 -28.12
CA ILE A 504 -4.40 -17.37 -27.92
C ILE A 504 -3.91 -16.60 -26.69
N GLU A 505 -3.56 -15.33 -26.91
CA GLU A 505 -3.18 -14.41 -25.85
C GLU A 505 -4.42 -13.83 -25.16
N LYS A 506 -5.36 -13.31 -25.95
CA LYS A 506 -6.61 -12.73 -25.46
C LYS A 506 -7.71 -12.81 -26.51
N ILE A 507 -8.94 -12.85 -26.04
CA ILE A 507 -10.16 -12.80 -26.85
C ILE A 507 -10.96 -11.60 -26.35
N VAL A 508 -11.19 -10.62 -27.21
CA VAL A 508 -11.96 -9.41 -26.89
C VAL A 508 -13.37 -9.58 -27.44
N VAL A 509 -14.36 -9.42 -26.56
CA VAL A 509 -15.78 -9.58 -26.86
C VAL A 509 -16.44 -8.21 -26.90
N HIS A 510 -17.06 -7.89 -28.03
CA HIS A 510 -17.79 -6.64 -28.26
C HIS A 510 -19.26 -6.71 -27.83
N GLU A 511 -19.90 -5.55 -27.81
CA GLU A 511 -21.33 -5.42 -27.56
C GLU A 511 -22.14 -6.15 -28.63
N CYS A 512 -23.29 -6.71 -28.26
CA CYS A 512 -24.14 -7.40 -29.23
C CYS A 512 -25.01 -6.40 -30.00
N SER A 513 -25.03 -6.55 -31.32
CA SER A 513 -25.92 -5.85 -32.23
C SER A 513 -27.06 -6.77 -32.66
N TYR A 514 -28.18 -6.19 -33.08
CA TYR A 514 -29.30 -6.92 -33.67
C TYR A 514 -29.44 -6.51 -35.13
N ASP A 515 -29.45 -7.49 -36.03
CA ASP A 515 -29.79 -7.25 -37.44
C ASP A 515 -31.26 -6.83 -37.57
N GLU A 516 -31.61 -6.23 -38.72
CA GLU A 516 -32.99 -5.84 -39.08
C GLU A 516 -34.00 -7.01 -38.97
N ASN A 517 -33.53 -8.26 -39.08
CA ASN A 517 -34.32 -9.49 -38.94
C ASN A 517 -34.42 -10.00 -37.48
N GLY A 518 -33.98 -9.23 -36.49
CA GLY A 518 -33.97 -9.63 -35.07
C GLY A 518 -32.92 -10.69 -34.71
N THR A 519 -32.00 -10.99 -35.61
CA THR A 519 -30.91 -11.94 -35.34
C THR A 519 -29.81 -11.26 -34.54
N ARG A 520 -29.42 -11.85 -33.41
CA ARG A 520 -28.37 -11.32 -32.53
C ARG A 520 -26.99 -11.62 -33.11
N ARG A 521 -26.21 -10.57 -33.43
CA ARG A 521 -24.79 -10.66 -33.79
C ARG A 521 -23.91 -10.21 -32.64
N GLN A 522 -22.72 -10.80 -32.56
CA GLN A 522 -21.73 -10.45 -31.55
C GLN A 522 -20.34 -10.65 -32.13
N ASP A 523 -19.57 -9.56 -32.17
CA ASP A 523 -18.24 -9.57 -32.74
C ASP A 523 -17.19 -9.96 -31.69
N ILE A 524 -16.19 -10.72 -32.14
CA ILE A 524 -15.14 -11.27 -31.29
C ILE A 524 -13.81 -11.07 -32.00
N ASP A 525 -12.89 -10.35 -31.38
CA ASP A 525 -11.52 -10.24 -31.83
C ASP A 525 -10.65 -11.27 -31.11
N ILE A 526 -10.01 -12.16 -31.87
CA ILE A 526 -9.08 -13.17 -31.34
C ILE A 526 -7.66 -12.68 -31.58
N TYR A 527 -6.91 -12.49 -30.49
CA TYR A 527 -5.49 -12.17 -30.53
C TYR A 527 -4.69 -13.43 -30.30
N TYR A 528 -3.95 -13.83 -31.34
CA TYR A 528 -3.07 -14.98 -31.29
C TYR A 528 -1.78 -14.63 -30.56
N SER A 529 -1.29 -15.57 -29.74
CA SER A 529 0.00 -15.46 -29.08
C SER A 529 1.07 -15.17 -30.13
N PHE A 530 1.95 -14.22 -29.83
CA PHE A 530 3.09 -13.80 -30.67
C PHE A 530 2.74 -12.96 -31.92
N VAL A 531 1.53 -13.04 -32.45
CA VAL A 531 1.18 -12.43 -33.74
C VAL A 531 0.11 -11.33 -33.64
N GLY A 532 -0.69 -11.33 -32.57
CA GLY A 532 -1.77 -10.36 -32.38
C GLY A 532 -3.01 -10.71 -33.21
N LYS A 533 -3.72 -9.70 -33.74
CA LYS A 533 -4.92 -9.91 -34.54
C LYS A 533 -4.52 -10.31 -35.96
N VAL A 534 -4.89 -11.53 -36.37
CA VAL A 534 -4.64 -12.03 -37.73
C VAL A 534 -5.91 -11.88 -38.54
N GLU A 535 -5.90 -10.95 -39.49
CA GLU A 535 -6.92 -10.83 -40.52
C GLU A 535 -6.44 -11.62 -41.74
N LEU A 536 -7.10 -12.75 -42.02
CA LEU A 536 -6.85 -13.51 -43.23
C LEU A 536 -7.53 -12.78 -44.40
N PRO A 537 -6.90 -12.68 -45.59
CA PRO A 537 -7.58 -12.20 -46.79
C PRO A 537 -8.79 -13.09 -47.08
N ASP A 538 -9.92 -12.47 -47.42
CA ASP A 538 -11.06 -13.22 -47.96
C ASP A 538 -10.63 -13.87 -49.29
N GLU A 539 -10.93 -15.18 -49.44
CA GLU A 539 -10.56 -15.99 -50.62
C GLU A 539 -11.07 -15.43 -51.94
#